data_AF-A0AAV6C5P2-F1
#
_entry.id   AF-A0AAV6C5P2-F1
#
_cell.length_a   1.000
_cell.length_b   1.000
_cell.length_c   1.000
_cell.angle_alpha   90.00
_cell.angle_beta   90.00
_cell.angle_gamma   90.00
#
_symmetry.space_group_name_H-M   'P 1'
#
loop_
_entity.id
_entity.type
_entity.pdbx_description
1 polymer ?
#
loop_
_entity_poly.entity_id
_entity_poly.type
_entity_poly.pdbx_seq_one_letter_code
_entity_poly.pdbx_strand_id
1 'polypeptide(L)' 'MDLLVCPECRTKVQATPDGNGLRCETCGRVYPIRDGFPVMLP' A
#
# COMPACT_ATOMS: atom_id res chain seq x y z
N MET A 1 3.63 15.83 -4.81
CA MET A 1 2.96 15.22 -3.65
C MET A 1 2.36 13.92 -4.14
N ASP A 2 3.16 12.87 -4.19
CA ASP A 2 2.72 11.55 -4.65
C ASP A 2 2.02 10.85 -3.49
N LEU A 3 0.70 10.92 -3.50
CA LEU A 3 -0.13 10.30 -2.48
C LEU A 3 -0.10 8.79 -2.72
N LEU A 4 0.46 8.03 -1.79
CA LEU A 4 0.39 6.57 -1.80
C LEU A 4 -1.09 6.15 -1.73
N VAL A 5 -1.62 5.73 -2.88
CA VAL A 5 -3.00 5.29 -3.04
C VAL A 5 -3.05 3.86 -3.55
N CYS A 6 -4.11 3.16 -3.18
CA CYS A 6 -4.39 1.83 -3.71
C CYS A 6 -4.65 1.94 -5.23
N PRO A 7 -3.98 1.15 -6.09
CA PRO A 7 -4.21 1.17 -7.54
C PRO A 7 -5.66 0.82 -7.93
N GLU A 8 -6.30 -0.06 -7.17
CA GLU A 8 -7.68 -0.52 -7.39
C GLU A 8 -8.72 0.47 -6.85
N CYS A 9 -8.60 0.84 -5.58
CA CYS A 9 -9.61 1.68 -4.91
C CYS A 9 -9.39 3.18 -5.12
N ARG A 10 -8.16 3.60 -5.49
CA ARG A 10 -7.71 5.00 -5.50
C ARG A 10 -7.90 5.72 -4.17
N THR A 11 -7.98 4.96 -3.07
CA THR A 11 -8.06 5.46 -1.69
C THR A 11 -6.68 5.43 -1.03
N LYS A 12 -6.51 6.16 0.07
CA LYS A 12 -5.26 6.15 0.84
C LYS A 12 -4.99 4.76 1.43
N VAL A 13 -3.73 4.34 1.39
CA VAL A 13 -3.24 3.15 2.09
C VAL A 13 -2.52 3.55 3.38
N GLN A 14 -2.56 2.69 4.39
CA GLN A 14 -1.82 2.85 5.65
C GLN A 14 -0.63 1.90 5.68
N ALA A 15 0.48 2.29 6.31
CA ALA A 15 1.57 1.37 6.57
C ALA A 15 1.11 0.28 7.55
N THR A 16 1.55 -0.95 7.31
CA THR A 16 1.34 -2.04 8.27
C THR A 16 2.14 -1.77 9.56
N PRO A 17 1.74 -2.36 10.71
CA PRO A 17 2.45 -2.19 11.98
C PRO A 17 3.95 -2.54 11.88
N ASP A 18 4.27 -3.51 11.04
CA ASP A 18 5.63 -3.99 10.80
C ASP A 18 6.46 -3.06 9.89
N GLY A 19 5.85 -2.02 9.31
CA GLY A 19 6.49 -1.10 8.37
C GLY A 19 6.87 -1.71 7.02
N ASN A 20 6.66 -3.02 6.84
CA ASN A 20 7.06 -3.79 5.65
C ASN A 20 5.97 -3.85 4.57
N GLY A 21 4.88 -3.09 4.69
CA GLY A 21 3.80 -3.13 3.73
C GLY A 21 2.85 -1.95 3.84
N LEU A 22 1.99 -1.81 2.84
CA LEU A 22 0.92 -0.83 2.77
C LEU A 22 -0.42 -1.56 2.67
N ARG A 23 -1.27 -1.40 3.69
CA ARG A 23 -2.60 -1.96 3.76
C ARG A 23 -3.64 -0.95 3.28
N CYS A 24 -4.51 -1.38 2.39
CA CYS A 24 -5.71 -0.63 2.05
C CYS A 24 -6.85 -1.02 3.00
N GLU A 25 -7.37 -0.06 3.77
CA GLU A 25 -8.51 -0.29 4.67
C GLU A 25 -9.84 -0.46 3.92
N THR A 26 -9.90 -0.10 2.63
CA THR A 26 -11.13 -0.21 1.82
C THR A 26 -11.31 -1.60 1.23
N CYS A 27 -10.28 -2.15 0.57
CA CYS A 27 -10.34 -3.49 -0.05
C CYS A 27 -9.61 -4.57 0.73
N GLY A 28 -8.86 -4.22 1.78
CA GLY A 28 -8.09 -5.17 2.59
C GLY A 28 -6.81 -5.69 1.94
N ARG A 29 -6.43 -5.23 0.74
CA ARG A 29 -5.16 -5.63 0.10
C ARG A 29 -3.97 -5.10 0.89
N VAL A 30 -2.92 -5.91 0.96
CA VAL A 30 -1.63 -5.55 1.56
C VAL A 30 -0.56 -5.60 0.47
N TYR A 31 0.07 -4.46 0.20
CA TYR A 31 1.17 -4.31 -0.74
C TYR A 31 2.51 -4.42 0.01
N PRO A 32 3.32 -5.46 -0.19
CA PRO A 32 4.59 -5.61 0.50
C PRO A 32 5.61 -4.57 0.00
N ILE A 33 6.49 -4.11 0.90
CA ILE A 33 7.63 -3.27 0.57
C ILE A 33 8.86 -4.18 0.42
N ARG A 34 9.49 -4.16 -0.76
CA ARG A 34 10.71 -4.93 -1.06
C ARG A 34 11.80 -3.95 -1.48
N ASP A 35 12.99 -4.07 -0.87
CA ASP A 35 14.14 -3.21 -1.17
C ASP A 35 13.86 -1.69 -0.99
N GLY A 36 12.93 -1.36 -0.08
CA GLY A 36 12.48 0.01 0.16
C GLY A 36 11.42 0.53 -0.82
N PHE A 37 10.99 -0.28 -1.79
CA PHE A 37 9.95 0.08 -2.76
C PHE A 37 8.65 -0.70 -2.51
N PRO A 38 7.49 -0.03 -2.44
CA PRO A 38 6.20 -0.70 -2.35
C PRO A 38 5.87 -1.42 -3.66
N VAL A 39 5.64 -2.73 -3.58
CA VAL A 39 5.27 -3.58 -4.72
C VAL A 39 3.75 -3.50 -4.91
N MET A 40 3.32 -2.49 -5.67
CA MET A 40 1.94 -2.32 -6.07
C MET A 40 1.71 -3.00 -7.43
N LEU A 41 1.44 -4.30 -7.40
CA LEU A 41 1.03 -5.04 -8.60
C LEU A 41 -0.44 -4.71 -8.92
N PRO A 42 -0.77 -4.36 -10.18
CA PRO A 42 -2.16 -4.22 -10.63
C PRO A 42 -2.90 -5.56 -10.62
#